data_AF-A0A2U8UYD7-F1
#
_entry.id   AF-A0A2U8UYD7-F1
#
_cell.length_a   1.000
_cell.length_b   1.000
_cell.length_c   1.000
_cell.angle_alpha   90.00
_cell.angle_beta   90.00
_cell.angle_gamma   90.00
#
_symmetry.space_group_name_H-M   'P 1'
#
loop_
_entity.id
_entity.type
_entity.pdbx_description
1 polymer ?
#
loop_
_entity_poly.entity_id
_entity_poly.type
_entity_poly.pdbx_seq_one_letter_code
_entity_poly.pdbx_strand_id
1 'polypeptide(L)'
;MAFTSGCNHPSFTLPWRTLLPYLVALHLLQPGSAQQRVVAPSLRVTANVGQDVVLRCHLSPCMDVRNSDIRWIQQRSSRLVHHYRNGVDLGQMEEYKGRTELLRDGLSDGNLDLRITAVTSSDSGSYSCAVQNGDGYAEAVVNLEVSDPFSMIILYWTVALAVIITLLVGSFVVNVFLHRKKVAQSRELKRKDAELVEKAAALVRKDAALAEKVAALERKDAMLVEKAAALERKDEELAEQAALSKQRDAMLEKHVLKLEEKTDEVENWNSVLKKDSEEMGSGFAELKKLTEELEKHSEEMGTRDVKLERLAAKLEQRTKELDKQHSQFHRHFQNMYLSAGKQKKMVTKLEEHCEWMVRRNVNLEAAAVKVVRRNVKLEAAAVKVGHKAKESEKQKSELKERHEEMGQQAKESEKQKSELKEHHEEMEQTEAVVVETEESGESFPNQSNTGFPMA
;
A
#
# COMPACT_ATOMS: atom_id res chain seq x y z
N MET A 1 -123.82 -76.42 -141.89
CA MET A 1 -122.92 -76.10 -143.03
C MET A 1 -122.80 -74.59 -143.13
N ALA A 2 -121.69 -74.09 -143.71
CA ALA A 2 -121.46 -72.71 -144.15
C ALA A 2 -121.58 -71.57 -143.11
N PHE A 3 -120.58 -70.68 -143.12
CA PHE A 3 -120.67 -69.35 -142.52
C PHE A 3 -121.34 -68.38 -143.52
N THR A 4 -122.04 -67.37 -143.02
CA THR A 4 -122.18 -66.07 -143.69
C THR A 4 -121.77 -64.97 -142.71
N SER A 5 -121.05 -63.96 -143.22
CA SER A 5 -120.45 -62.89 -142.40
C SER A 5 -121.41 -61.71 -142.21
N GLY A 6 -121.16 -60.91 -141.17
CA GLY A 6 -121.67 -59.53 -141.08
C GLY A 6 -122.35 -59.18 -139.76
N CYS A 7 -121.60 -58.61 -138.82
CA CYS A 7 -122.16 -57.70 -137.82
C CYS A 7 -121.10 -56.76 -137.22
N ASN A 8 -121.05 -55.55 -137.76
CA ASN A 8 -120.66 -54.26 -137.16
C ASN A 8 -119.62 -54.24 -136.01
N HIS A 9 -118.51 -53.53 -136.23
CA HIS A 9 -117.67 -53.00 -135.15
C HIS A 9 -118.47 -52.04 -134.25
N PRO A 10 -118.54 -52.26 -132.93
CA PRO A 10 -118.74 -51.17 -131.99
C PRO A 10 -117.40 -50.45 -131.81
N SER A 11 -117.25 -49.28 -132.44
CA SER A 11 -116.07 -48.42 -132.28
C SER A 11 -115.99 -47.88 -130.85
N PHE A 12 -115.40 -48.64 -129.93
CA PHE A 12 -115.16 -48.25 -128.54
C PHE A 12 -114.04 -47.20 -128.45
N THR A 13 -114.34 -46.00 -128.95
CA THR A 13 -113.54 -44.79 -128.72
C THR A 13 -113.76 -44.34 -127.27
N LEU A 14 -113.18 -45.08 -126.32
CA LEU A 14 -113.02 -44.62 -124.94
C LEU A 14 -112.25 -43.28 -125.00
N PRO A 15 -112.88 -42.16 -124.61
CA PRO A 15 -112.25 -40.87 -124.81
C PRO A 15 -111.05 -40.74 -123.86
N TRP A 16 -109.86 -40.52 -124.42
CA TRP A 16 -108.62 -40.20 -123.70
C TRP A 16 -108.81 -39.22 -122.51
N ARG A 17 -109.78 -38.31 -122.64
CA ARG A 17 -110.22 -37.36 -121.60
C ARG A 17 -110.77 -37.98 -120.30
N THR A 18 -111.19 -39.24 -120.26
CA THR A 18 -111.63 -39.92 -119.00
C THR A 18 -110.54 -40.76 -118.35
N LEU A 19 -109.54 -41.23 -119.12
CA LEU A 19 -108.35 -41.87 -118.56
C LEU A 19 -107.44 -40.85 -117.86
N LEU A 20 -107.34 -39.63 -118.41
CA LEU A 20 -106.55 -38.53 -117.83
C LEU A 20 -106.86 -38.25 -116.34
N PRO A 21 -108.11 -37.97 -115.92
CA PRO A 21 -108.43 -37.74 -114.50
C PRO A 21 -108.24 -38.98 -113.63
N TYR A 22 -108.41 -40.20 -114.16
CA TYR A 22 -108.20 -41.43 -113.40
C TYR A 22 -106.71 -41.74 -113.18
N LEU A 23 -105.87 -41.50 -114.20
CA LEU A 23 -104.41 -41.58 -114.10
C LEU A 23 -103.86 -40.49 -113.18
N VAL A 24 -104.36 -39.25 -113.28
CA VAL A 24 -104.02 -38.15 -112.36
C VAL A 24 -104.45 -38.49 -110.93
N ALA A 25 -105.64 -39.07 -110.72
CA ALA A 25 -106.03 -39.58 -109.41
C ALA A 25 -105.07 -40.67 -108.90
N LEU A 26 -104.65 -41.62 -109.75
CA LEU A 26 -103.66 -42.64 -109.39
C LEU A 26 -102.27 -42.07 -109.07
N HIS A 27 -101.87 -40.97 -109.72
CA HIS A 27 -100.62 -40.25 -109.44
C HIS A 27 -100.72 -39.33 -108.21
N LEU A 28 -101.94 -38.92 -107.82
CA LEU A 28 -102.22 -38.19 -106.57
C LEU A 28 -102.41 -39.14 -105.38
N LEU A 29 -102.83 -40.38 -105.62
CA LEU A 29 -102.68 -41.50 -104.69
C LEU A 29 -101.21 -42.00 -104.67
N GLN A 30 -100.27 -41.07 -104.45
CA GLN A 30 -99.03 -41.48 -103.81
C GLN A 30 -99.39 -42.05 -102.43
N PRO A 31 -98.96 -43.28 -102.08
CA PRO A 31 -98.95 -43.68 -100.68
C PRO A 31 -97.96 -42.75 -99.98
N GLY A 32 -98.50 -41.75 -99.29
CA GLY A 32 -97.69 -40.73 -98.62
C GLY A 32 -96.71 -41.40 -97.67
N SER A 33 -95.42 -41.35 -98.00
CA SER A 33 -94.38 -41.97 -97.19
C SER A 33 -94.39 -41.30 -95.82
N ALA A 34 -94.96 -41.99 -94.83
CA ALA A 34 -95.07 -41.52 -93.46
C ALA A 34 -93.69 -41.59 -92.81
N GLN A 35 -92.85 -40.60 -93.14
CA GLN A 35 -91.45 -40.56 -92.74
C GLN A 35 -91.35 -40.62 -91.21
N GLN A 36 -90.81 -41.72 -90.71
CA GLN A 36 -90.60 -41.97 -89.29
C GLN A 36 -89.80 -40.81 -88.68
N ARG A 37 -90.34 -40.21 -87.61
CA ARG A 37 -89.62 -39.24 -86.78
C ARG A 37 -89.62 -39.69 -85.32
N VAL A 38 -88.58 -39.36 -84.56
CA VAL A 38 -88.60 -39.40 -83.09
C VAL A 38 -89.12 -38.04 -82.60
N VAL A 39 -89.84 -38.03 -81.49
CA VAL A 39 -90.33 -36.83 -80.81
C VAL A 39 -89.94 -36.90 -79.33
N ALA A 40 -89.23 -35.87 -78.87
CA ALA A 40 -88.98 -35.64 -77.45
C ALA A 40 -90.13 -34.81 -76.85
N PRO A 41 -91.02 -35.38 -76.02
CA PRO A 41 -92.14 -34.62 -75.43
C PRO A 41 -91.69 -33.61 -74.35
N SER A 42 -90.45 -33.71 -73.88
CA SER A 42 -89.86 -32.79 -72.90
C SER A 42 -88.43 -32.45 -73.30
N LEU A 43 -88.24 -31.30 -73.94
CA LEU A 43 -86.92 -30.86 -74.42
C LEU A 43 -85.95 -30.52 -73.29
N ARG A 44 -86.46 -30.38 -72.05
CA ARG A 44 -85.67 -30.20 -70.82
C ARG A 44 -86.23 -31.10 -69.71
N VAL A 45 -85.34 -31.71 -68.95
CA VAL A 45 -85.64 -32.52 -67.77
C VAL A 45 -84.64 -32.11 -66.68
N THR A 46 -85.12 -31.86 -65.47
CA THR A 46 -84.29 -31.40 -64.32
C THR A 46 -84.21 -32.49 -63.25
N ALA A 47 -83.02 -32.67 -62.66
CA ALA A 47 -82.81 -33.59 -61.54
C ALA A 47 -81.76 -33.04 -60.57
N ASN A 48 -81.76 -33.48 -59.31
CA ASN A 48 -80.66 -33.25 -58.38
C ASN A 48 -79.68 -34.42 -58.39
N VAL A 49 -78.41 -34.17 -58.04
CA VAL A 49 -77.40 -35.22 -57.88
C VAL A 49 -77.91 -36.33 -56.94
N GLY A 50 -77.74 -37.59 -57.35
CA GLY A 50 -78.18 -38.79 -56.64
C GLY A 50 -79.63 -39.21 -56.90
N GLN A 51 -80.42 -38.47 -57.69
CA GLN A 51 -81.76 -38.90 -58.11
C GLN A 51 -81.72 -39.78 -59.37
N ASP A 52 -82.78 -40.55 -59.59
CA ASP A 52 -83.04 -41.24 -60.85
C ASP A 52 -83.87 -40.34 -61.78
N VAL A 53 -83.61 -40.41 -63.09
CA VAL A 53 -84.32 -39.62 -64.11
C VAL A 53 -84.73 -40.50 -65.29
N VAL A 54 -85.84 -40.15 -65.96
CA VAL A 54 -86.27 -40.79 -67.21
C VAL A 54 -86.27 -39.75 -68.34
N LEU A 55 -85.43 -39.97 -69.35
CA LEU A 55 -85.39 -39.18 -70.57
C LEU A 55 -86.38 -39.78 -71.56
N ARG A 56 -87.40 -39.01 -71.95
CA ARG A 56 -88.51 -39.51 -72.78
C ARG A 56 -88.33 -39.22 -74.26
N CYS A 57 -88.66 -40.19 -75.10
CA CYS A 57 -88.74 -40.07 -76.55
C CYS A 57 -89.70 -41.11 -77.13
N HIS A 58 -90.38 -40.80 -78.23
CA HIS A 58 -91.28 -41.76 -78.90
C HIS A 58 -91.25 -41.60 -80.42
N LEU A 59 -91.58 -42.66 -81.16
CA LEU A 59 -91.83 -42.58 -82.60
C LEU A 59 -93.18 -41.94 -82.91
N SER A 60 -93.21 -41.22 -84.03
CA SER A 60 -94.41 -40.63 -84.60
C SER A 60 -94.42 -40.92 -86.11
N PRO A 61 -95.43 -41.65 -86.64
CA PRO A 61 -96.48 -42.35 -85.91
C PRO A 61 -95.94 -43.47 -84.99
N CYS A 62 -96.73 -43.86 -83.99
CA CYS A 62 -96.43 -44.97 -83.09
C CYS A 62 -96.35 -46.30 -83.84
N MET A 63 -95.28 -47.06 -83.61
CA MET A 63 -95.02 -48.38 -84.20
C MET A 63 -94.16 -49.23 -83.24
N ASP A 64 -94.25 -50.55 -83.34
CA ASP A 64 -93.43 -51.49 -82.55
C ASP A 64 -91.94 -51.40 -82.93
N VAL A 65 -91.08 -51.11 -81.94
CA VAL A 65 -89.63 -50.94 -82.08
C VAL A 65 -88.80 -52.00 -81.37
N ARG A 66 -89.41 -53.09 -80.88
CA ARG A 66 -88.68 -54.20 -80.19
C ARG A 66 -87.60 -54.85 -81.06
N ASN A 67 -87.75 -54.77 -82.38
CA ASN A 67 -86.81 -55.27 -83.38
C ASN A 67 -86.05 -54.15 -84.13
N SER A 68 -86.00 -52.94 -83.56
CA SER A 68 -85.20 -51.82 -84.08
C SER A 68 -83.86 -51.71 -83.37
N ASP A 69 -82.93 -50.95 -83.96
CA ASP A 69 -81.70 -50.50 -83.32
C ASP A 69 -81.97 -49.13 -82.65
N ILE A 70 -81.82 -49.06 -81.33
CA ILE A 70 -82.11 -47.88 -80.52
C ILE A 70 -80.83 -47.46 -79.81
N ARG A 71 -80.40 -46.20 -80.01
CA ARG A 71 -79.17 -45.65 -79.44
C ARG A 71 -79.45 -44.35 -78.69
N TRP A 72 -78.99 -44.29 -77.45
CA TRP A 72 -78.93 -43.07 -76.66
C TRP A 72 -77.48 -42.58 -76.58
N ILE A 73 -77.24 -41.32 -76.94
CA ILE A 73 -75.89 -40.74 -77.09
C ILE A 73 -75.83 -39.36 -76.41
N GLN A 74 -74.88 -39.14 -75.50
CA GLN A 74 -74.66 -37.82 -74.90
C GLN A 74 -73.88 -36.95 -75.90
N GLN A 75 -74.54 -35.97 -76.53
CA GLN A 75 -74.01 -35.26 -77.70
C GLN A 75 -72.69 -34.52 -77.43
N ARG A 76 -72.57 -33.85 -76.27
CA ARG A 76 -71.38 -33.05 -75.88
C ARG A 76 -70.07 -33.84 -75.87
N SER A 77 -70.16 -35.14 -75.61
CA SER A 77 -69.03 -36.05 -75.37
C SER A 77 -69.00 -37.21 -76.36
N SER A 78 -69.98 -37.28 -77.27
CA SER A 78 -70.30 -38.42 -78.14
C SER A 78 -70.37 -39.78 -77.42
N ARG A 79 -70.63 -39.79 -76.10
CA ARG A 79 -70.66 -41.02 -75.30
C ARG A 79 -71.86 -41.88 -75.64
N LEU A 80 -71.65 -43.18 -75.81
CA LEU A 80 -72.73 -44.16 -75.93
C LEU A 80 -73.32 -44.45 -74.55
N VAL A 81 -74.51 -43.89 -74.31
CA VAL A 81 -75.22 -43.96 -73.02
C VAL A 81 -75.95 -45.29 -72.87
N HIS A 82 -76.56 -45.76 -73.97
CA HIS A 82 -77.24 -47.05 -74.06
C HIS A 82 -77.38 -47.47 -75.54
N HIS A 83 -77.21 -48.76 -75.83
CA HIS A 83 -77.46 -49.32 -77.16
C HIS A 83 -78.28 -50.61 -77.04
N TYR A 84 -79.43 -50.64 -77.70
CA TYR A 84 -80.33 -51.79 -77.81
C TYR A 84 -80.50 -52.20 -79.27
N ARG A 85 -80.64 -53.50 -79.52
CA ARG A 85 -81.00 -54.06 -80.82
C ARG A 85 -81.66 -55.43 -80.64
N ASN A 86 -82.80 -55.65 -81.31
CA ASN A 86 -83.45 -56.98 -81.42
C ASN A 86 -83.63 -57.70 -80.07
N GLY A 87 -84.19 -57.02 -79.07
CA GLY A 87 -84.40 -57.57 -77.72
C GLY A 87 -83.21 -57.52 -76.75
N VAL A 88 -82.00 -57.16 -77.21
CA VAL A 88 -80.76 -57.25 -76.42
C VAL A 88 -80.07 -55.88 -76.29
N ASP A 89 -79.55 -55.56 -75.11
CA ASP A 89 -78.66 -54.41 -74.92
C ASP A 89 -77.23 -54.79 -75.30
N LEU A 90 -76.64 -54.06 -76.25
CA LEU A 90 -75.34 -54.35 -76.86
C LEU A 90 -74.17 -53.62 -76.19
N GLY A 91 -74.41 -52.50 -75.51
CA GLY A 91 -73.32 -51.73 -74.89
C GLY A 91 -73.74 -50.44 -74.19
N GLN A 92 -72.89 -50.04 -73.25
CA GLN A 92 -72.91 -48.79 -72.47
C GLN A 92 -71.44 -48.38 -72.26
N MET A 93 -71.12 -47.09 -72.26
CA MET A 93 -69.80 -46.63 -71.81
C MET A 93 -69.64 -46.77 -70.29
N GLU A 94 -68.40 -46.83 -69.80
CA GLU A 94 -68.09 -47.18 -68.42
C GLU A 94 -68.73 -46.21 -67.40
N GLU A 95 -68.89 -44.92 -67.74
CA GLU A 95 -69.55 -43.92 -66.90
C GLU A 95 -71.09 -44.12 -66.77
N TYR A 96 -71.67 -44.92 -67.68
CA TYR A 96 -73.10 -45.25 -67.76
C TYR A 96 -73.43 -46.70 -67.41
N LYS A 97 -72.40 -47.54 -67.29
CA LYS A 97 -72.49 -48.99 -67.13
C LYS A 97 -73.23 -49.40 -65.86
N GLY A 98 -74.36 -50.08 -66.02
CA GLY A 98 -75.24 -50.46 -64.91
C GLY A 98 -76.03 -49.29 -64.30
N ARG A 99 -75.92 -48.08 -64.86
CA ARG A 99 -76.72 -46.91 -64.49
C ARG A 99 -77.85 -46.61 -65.48
N THR A 100 -77.85 -47.21 -66.68
CA THR A 100 -78.83 -46.90 -67.73
C THR A 100 -79.66 -48.10 -68.16
N GLU A 101 -80.95 -47.87 -68.41
CA GLU A 101 -81.93 -48.91 -68.75
C GLU A 101 -82.97 -48.35 -69.73
N LEU A 102 -83.12 -48.97 -70.91
CA LEU A 102 -84.17 -48.65 -71.87
C LEU A 102 -85.47 -49.37 -71.48
N LEU A 103 -86.52 -48.60 -71.17
CA LEU A 103 -87.77 -49.10 -70.61
C LEU A 103 -88.54 -49.96 -71.62
N ARG A 104 -88.65 -51.27 -71.33
CA ARG A 104 -89.15 -52.27 -72.29
C ARG A 104 -90.65 -52.18 -72.57
N ASP A 105 -91.44 -51.84 -71.55
CA ASP A 105 -92.90 -51.94 -71.59
C ASP A 105 -93.54 -51.05 -72.66
N GLY A 106 -92.90 -49.93 -73.00
CA GLY A 106 -93.40 -48.98 -74.01
C GLY A 106 -92.96 -49.24 -75.45
N LEU A 107 -92.10 -50.24 -75.71
CA LEU A 107 -91.49 -50.49 -77.03
C LEU A 107 -92.50 -50.96 -78.08
N SER A 108 -93.64 -51.55 -77.70
CA SER A 108 -94.72 -51.90 -78.65
C SER A 108 -95.40 -50.68 -79.25
N ASP A 109 -95.41 -49.58 -78.50
CA ASP A 109 -96.16 -48.36 -78.79
C ASP A 109 -95.24 -47.27 -79.38
N GLY A 110 -93.97 -47.61 -79.61
CA GLY A 110 -92.94 -46.73 -80.15
C GLY A 110 -92.25 -45.84 -79.11
N ASN A 111 -92.44 -46.07 -77.80
CA ASN A 111 -91.71 -45.32 -76.77
C ASN A 111 -90.27 -45.83 -76.62
N LEU A 112 -89.36 -44.92 -76.28
CA LEU A 112 -87.90 -45.10 -76.35
C LEU A 112 -87.23 -44.66 -75.02
N ASP A 113 -88.04 -44.54 -73.97
CA ASP A 113 -87.68 -43.91 -72.69
C ASP A 113 -86.47 -44.58 -72.03
N LEU A 114 -85.49 -43.77 -71.63
CA LEU A 114 -84.27 -44.22 -70.94
C LEU A 114 -84.29 -43.77 -69.49
N ARG A 115 -84.20 -44.72 -68.54
CA ARG A 115 -83.85 -44.40 -67.15
C ARG A 115 -82.33 -44.26 -67.00
N ILE A 116 -81.89 -43.22 -66.30
CA ILE A 116 -80.53 -43.06 -65.79
C ILE A 116 -80.62 -42.97 -64.26
N THR A 117 -79.92 -43.85 -63.55
CA THR A 117 -79.95 -43.92 -62.08
C THR A 117 -78.81 -43.13 -61.44
N ALA A 118 -79.07 -42.61 -60.24
CA ALA A 118 -78.16 -41.81 -59.43
C ALA A 118 -77.35 -40.79 -60.26
N VAL A 119 -78.02 -39.79 -60.84
CA VAL A 119 -77.38 -38.81 -61.72
C VAL A 119 -76.28 -38.02 -61.03
N THR A 120 -75.24 -37.67 -61.77
CA THR A 120 -74.12 -36.84 -61.33
C THR A 120 -74.13 -35.50 -62.05
N SER A 121 -73.41 -34.51 -61.54
CA SER A 121 -73.21 -33.23 -62.25
C SER A 121 -72.55 -33.40 -63.63
N SER A 122 -71.85 -34.53 -63.88
CA SER A 122 -71.26 -34.86 -65.20
C SER A 122 -72.26 -35.42 -66.23
N ASP A 123 -73.46 -35.81 -65.79
CA ASP A 123 -74.55 -36.26 -66.66
C ASP A 123 -75.37 -35.07 -67.22
N SER A 124 -75.13 -33.84 -66.73
CA SER A 124 -75.80 -32.64 -67.23
C SER A 124 -75.39 -32.34 -68.69
N GLY A 125 -76.35 -32.34 -69.62
CA GLY A 125 -76.10 -32.12 -71.05
C GLY A 125 -77.23 -32.57 -71.99
N SER A 126 -76.97 -32.49 -73.30
CA SER A 126 -77.89 -32.89 -74.37
C SER A 126 -77.73 -34.37 -74.72
N TYR A 127 -78.85 -35.09 -74.75
CA TYR A 127 -78.97 -36.52 -75.05
C TYR A 127 -79.75 -36.70 -76.35
N SER A 128 -79.13 -37.33 -77.32
CA SER A 128 -79.75 -37.84 -78.54
C SER A 128 -80.42 -39.19 -78.25
N CYS A 129 -81.65 -39.36 -78.73
CA CYS A 129 -82.32 -40.64 -78.87
C CYS A 129 -82.52 -40.90 -80.37
N ALA A 130 -81.82 -41.90 -80.90
CA ALA A 130 -81.84 -42.28 -82.30
C ALA A 130 -82.42 -43.69 -82.48
N VAL A 131 -83.25 -43.88 -83.51
CA VAL A 131 -83.83 -45.16 -83.91
C VAL A 131 -83.49 -45.43 -85.37
N GLN A 132 -82.95 -46.61 -85.63
CA GLN A 132 -82.70 -47.16 -86.96
C GLN A 132 -83.61 -48.38 -87.17
N ASN A 133 -84.44 -48.33 -88.20
CA ASN A 133 -85.44 -49.34 -88.54
C ASN A 133 -85.39 -49.61 -90.05
N GLY A 134 -84.67 -50.67 -90.45
CA GLY A 134 -84.22 -50.83 -91.83
C GLY A 134 -83.40 -49.62 -92.30
N ASP A 135 -83.70 -49.15 -93.51
CA ASP A 135 -83.07 -47.94 -94.09
C ASP A 135 -83.54 -46.63 -93.41
N GLY A 136 -84.59 -46.67 -92.59
CA GLY A 136 -85.09 -45.52 -91.86
C GLY A 136 -84.22 -45.15 -90.67
N TYR A 137 -83.79 -43.89 -90.60
CA TYR A 137 -83.14 -43.28 -89.43
C TYR A 137 -83.96 -42.08 -88.93
N ALA A 138 -84.15 -41.99 -87.62
CA ALA A 138 -84.84 -40.87 -86.98
C ALA A 138 -84.21 -40.54 -85.62
N GLU A 139 -84.18 -39.26 -85.23
CA GLU A 139 -83.52 -38.78 -84.02
C GLU A 139 -84.30 -37.63 -83.36
N ALA A 140 -84.25 -37.55 -82.02
CA ALA A 140 -84.66 -36.38 -81.26
C ALA A 140 -83.69 -36.09 -80.10
N VAL A 141 -83.74 -34.89 -79.52
CA VAL A 141 -82.83 -34.44 -78.47
C VAL A 141 -83.58 -34.01 -77.21
N VAL A 142 -83.16 -34.54 -76.07
CA VAL A 142 -83.60 -34.18 -74.71
C VAL A 142 -82.43 -33.54 -73.97
N ASN A 143 -82.64 -32.45 -73.24
CA ASN A 143 -81.60 -31.87 -72.38
C ASN A 143 -81.85 -32.26 -70.92
N LEU A 144 -80.85 -32.86 -70.27
CA LEU A 144 -80.84 -33.14 -68.85
C LEU A 144 -80.04 -32.05 -68.12
N GLU A 145 -80.65 -31.41 -67.13
CA GLU A 145 -80.03 -30.40 -66.27
C GLU A 145 -79.91 -30.95 -64.84
N VAL A 146 -78.68 -31.27 -64.42
CA VAL A 146 -78.42 -31.82 -63.08
C VAL A 146 -77.92 -30.73 -62.13
N SER A 147 -78.65 -30.52 -61.04
CA SER A 147 -78.34 -29.55 -59.99
C SER A 147 -77.57 -30.18 -58.82
N ASP A 148 -76.48 -29.52 -58.41
CA ASP A 148 -75.66 -29.91 -57.25
C ASP A 148 -75.62 -28.77 -56.20
N PRO A 149 -76.61 -28.69 -55.29
CA PRO A 149 -76.61 -27.70 -54.23
C PRO A 149 -75.56 -28.00 -53.14
N PHE A 150 -75.12 -29.25 -52.98
CA PHE A 150 -74.22 -29.66 -51.90
C PHE A 150 -72.77 -29.26 -52.17
N SER A 151 -72.29 -29.39 -53.41
CA SER A 151 -70.97 -28.90 -53.82
C SER A 151 -70.82 -27.40 -53.59
N MET A 152 -71.85 -26.60 -53.91
CA MET A 152 -71.86 -25.15 -53.67
C MET A 152 -71.75 -24.80 -52.17
N ILE A 153 -72.44 -25.55 -51.31
CA ILE A 153 -72.33 -25.39 -49.85
C ILE A 153 -70.89 -25.70 -49.38
N ILE A 154 -70.32 -26.84 -49.79
CA ILE A 154 -68.98 -27.27 -49.38
C ILE A 154 -67.90 -26.26 -49.83
N LEU A 155 -68.00 -25.74 -51.05
CA LEU A 155 -67.09 -24.70 -51.56
C LEU A 155 -67.19 -23.39 -50.76
N TYR A 156 -68.39 -22.95 -50.41
CA TYR A 156 -68.56 -21.72 -49.62
C TYR A 156 -67.97 -21.84 -48.21
N TRP A 157 -68.25 -22.95 -47.50
CA TRP A 157 -67.73 -23.16 -46.14
C TRP A 157 -66.21 -23.35 -46.10
N THR A 158 -65.61 -24.03 -47.08
CA THR A 158 -64.15 -24.20 -47.14
C THR A 158 -63.41 -22.88 -47.39
N VAL A 159 -63.93 -22.03 -48.28
CA VAL A 159 -63.40 -20.67 -48.49
C VAL A 159 -63.55 -19.81 -47.23
N ALA A 160 -64.72 -19.84 -46.58
CA ALA A 160 -64.95 -19.09 -45.34
C ALA A 160 -63.97 -19.50 -44.21
N LEU A 161 -63.74 -20.80 -44.02
CA LEU A 161 -62.78 -21.31 -43.04
C LEU A 161 -61.34 -20.86 -43.35
N ALA A 162 -60.92 -20.89 -44.61
CA ALA A 162 -59.59 -20.41 -45.01
C ALA A 162 -59.38 -18.91 -44.73
N VAL A 163 -60.40 -18.08 -44.99
CA VAL A 163 -60.38 -16.64 -44.64
C VAL A 163 -60.29 -16.44 -43.13
N ILE A 164 -61.08 -17.17 -42.34
CA ILE A 164 -61.04 -17.07 -40.87
C ILE A 164 -59.66 -17.47 -40.33
N ILE A 165 -59.08 -18.58 -40.80
CA ILE A 165 -57.76 -19.05 -40.38
C ILE A 165 -56.67 -18.03 -40.72
N THR A 166 -56.66 -17.47 -41.94
CA THR A 166 -55.66 -16.46 -42.32
C THR A 166 -55.77 -15.18 -41.50
N LEU A 167 -56.98 -14.71 -41.19
CA LEU A 167 -57.21 -13.56 -40.30
C LEU A 167 -56.74 -13.83 -38.86
N LEU A 168 -57.00 -15.02 -38.32
CA LEU A 168 -56.54 -15.41 -36.98
C LEU A 168 -55.02 -15.49 -36.89
N VAL A 169 -54.35 -16.09 -37.88
CA VAL A 169 -52.87 -16.15 -37.96
C VAL A 169 -52.28 -14.74 -38.09
N GLY A 170 -52.83 -13.89 -38.96
CA GLY A 170 -52.41 -12.50 -39.10
C GLY A 170 -52.55 -11.70 -37.80
N SER A 171 -53.70 -11.82 -37.14
CA SER A 171 -53.96 -11.21 -35.83
C SER A 171 -52.97 -11.69 -34.76
N PHE A 172 -52.67 -12.99 -34.70
CA PHE A 172 -51.70 -13.54 -33.76
C PHE A 172 -50.29 -12.98 -34.00
N VAL A 173 -49.83 -12.93 -35.26
CA VAL A 173 -48.52 -12.35 -35.62
C VAL A 173 -48.44 -10.87 -35.25
N VAL A 174 -49.48 -10.08 -35.51
CA VAL A 174 -49.54 -8.66 -35.12
C VAL A 174 -49.49 -8.51 -33.60
N ASN A 175 -50.26 -9.30 -32.85
CA ASN A 175 -50.24 -9.28 -31.38
C ASN A 175 -48.86 -9.65 -30.80
N VAL A 176 -48.20 -10.68 -31.33
CA VAL A 176 -46.83 -11.06 -30.94
C VAL A 176 -45.83 -9.95 -31.26
N PHE A 177 -45.94 -9.29 -32.42
CA PHE A 177 -45.09 -8.16 -32.79
C PHE A 177 -45.29 -6.96 -31.85
N LEU A 178 -46.53 -6.57 -31.58
CA LEU A 178 -46.88 -5.49 -30.65
C LEU A 178 -46.38 -5.80 -29.23
N HIS A 179 -46.53 -7.04 -28.77
CA HIS A 179 -46.01 -7.46 -27.46
C HIS A 179 -44.48 -7.38 -27.39
N ARG A 180 -43.76 -7.86 -28.42
CA ARG A 180 -42.30 -7.73 -28.53
C ARG A 180 -41.87 -6.26 -28.50
N LYS A 181 -42.55 -5.38 -29.25
CA LYS A 181 -42.28 -3.93 -29.29
C LYS A 181 -42.50 -3.27 -27.91
N LYS A 182 -43.61 -3.58 -27.24
CA LYS A 182 -43.95 -3.07 -25.90
C LYS A 182 -42.94 -3.52 -24.84
N VAL A 183 -42.49 -4.79 -24.88
CA VAL A 183 -41.45 -5.32 -23.99
C VAL A 183 -40.10 -4.63 -24.24
N ALA A 184 -39.72 -4.39 -25.50
CA ALA A 184 -38.48 -3.68 -25.82
C ALA A 184 -38.49 -2.23 -25.28
N GLN A 185 -39.58 -1.49 -25.51
CA GLN A 185 -39.73 -0.12 -24.99
C GLN A 185 -39.74 -0.09 -23.45
N SER A 186 -40.37 -1.07 -22.78
CA SER A 186 -40.36 -1.16 -21.31
C SER A 186 -38.97 -1.46 -20.74
N ARG A 187 -38.14 -2.25 -21.42
CA ARG A 187 -36.73 -2.49 -21.02
C ARG A 187 -35.89 -1.22 -21.16
N GLU A 188 -36.05 -0.50 -22.27
CA GLU A 188 -35.33 0.76 -22.53
C GLU A 188 -35.71 1.87 -21.54
N LEU A 189 -37.00 1.97 -21.17
CA LEU A 189 -37.44 2.89 -20.13
C LEU A 189 -36.81 2.53 -18.77
N LYS A 190 -36.91 1.27 -18.33
CA LYS A 190 -36.29 0.80 -17.08
C LYS A 190 -34.78 1.03 -17.01
N ARG A 191 -34.08 0.97 -18.15
CA ARG A 191 -32.65 1.31 -18.24
C ARG A 191 -32.41 2.79 -17.97
N LYS A 192 -33.23 3.67 -18.55
CA LYS A 192 -33.17 5.12 -18.34
C LYS A 192 -33.56 5.50 -16.92
N ASP A 193 -34.56 4.85 -16.34
CA ASP A 193 -34.94 5.03 -14.94
C ASP A 193 -33.77 4.67 -14.00
N ALA A 194 -33.09 3.55 -14.25
CA ALA A 194 -31.90 3.14 -13.48
C ALA A 194 -30.72 4.12 -13.66
N GLU A 195 -30.46 4.59 -14.87
CA GLU A 195 -29.41 5.59 -15.17
C GLU A 195 -29.71 6.95 -14.48
N LEU A 196 -30.98 7.35 -14.41
CA LEU A 196 -31.41 8.55 -13.68
C LEU A 196 -31.26 8.39 -12.16
N VAL A 197 -31.57 7.21 -11.61
CA VAL A 197 -31.34 6.90 -10.18
C VAL A 197 -29.84 6.91 -9.84
N GLU A 198 -28.99 6.34 -10.70
CA GLU A 198 -27.53 6.40 -10.53
C GLU A 198 -27.02 7.84 -10.56
N LYS A 199 -27.47 8.65 -11.54
CA LYS A 199 -27.13 10.07 -11.64
C LYS A 199 -27.60 10.89 -10.43
N ALA A 200 -28.80 10.62 -9.92
CA ALA A 200 -29.30 11.24 -8.70
C ALA A 200 -28.46 10.87 -7.48
N ALA A 201 -28.11 9.59 -7.30
CA ALA A 201 -27.22 9.16 -6.22
C ALA A 201 -25.81 9.75 -6.34
N ALA A 202 -25.30 9.94 -7.56
CA ALA A 202 -24.03 10.61 -7.82
C ALA A 202 -24.06 12.13 -7.54
N LEU A 203 -25.21 12.79 -7.71
CA LEU A 203 -25.42 14.18 -7.28
C LEU A 203 -25.44 14.29 -5.76
N VAL A 204 -26.25 13.50 -5.07
CA VAL A 204 -26.33 13.50 -3.58
C VAL A 204 -24.96 13.27 -2.93
N ARG A 205 -24.10 12.41 -3.53
CA ARG A 205 -22.71 12.23 -3.09
C ARG A 205 -21.83 13.47 -3.29
N LYS A 206 -22.03 14.23 -4.36
CA LYS A 206 -21.32 15.51 -4.60
C LYS A 206 -21.81 16.58 -3.64
N ASP A 207 -23.12 16.65 -3.37
CA ASP A 207 -23.71 17.61 -2.45
C ASP A 207 -23.22 17.38 -1.02
N ALA A 208 -23.15 16.11 -0.58
CA ALA A 208 -22.55 15.73 0.71
C ALA A 208 -21.05 16.11 0.80
N ALA A 209 -20.26 15.83 -0.24
CA ALA A 209 -18.85 16.21 -0.31
C ALA A 209 -18.63 17.73 -0.44
N LEU A 210 -19.63 18.48 -0.92
CA LEU A 210 -19.62 19.94 -0.90
C LEU A 210 -19.93 20.47 0.50
N ALA A 211 -20.93 19.90 1.19
CA ALA A 211 -21.26 20.25 2.57
C ALA A 211 -20.09 19.99 3.54
N GLU A 212 -19.35 18.89 3.38
CA GLU A 212 -18.11 18.63 4.14
C GLU A 212 -17.07 19.73 3.91
N LYS A 213 -16.89 20.18 2.65
CA LYS A 213 -15.96 21.28 2.31
C LYS A 213 -16.42 22.63 2.87
N VAL A 214 -17.73 22.91 2.90
CA VAL A 214 -18.29 24.11 3.54
C VAL A 214 -17.99 24.09 5.04
N ALA A 215 -18.31 22.99 5.74
CA ALA A 215 -18.00 22.85 7.17
C ALA A 215 -16.49 22.91 7.46
N ALA A 216 -15.64 22.47 6.52
CA ALA A 216 -14.18 22.61 6.62
C ALA A 216 -13.66 24.04 6.33
N LEU A 217 -14.43 24.87 5.63
CA LEU A 217 -14.16 26.31 5.46
C LEU A 217 -14.63 27.09 6.69
N GLU A 218 -15.85 26.86 7.17
CA GLU A 218 -16.39 27.49 8.38
C GLU A 218 -15.46 27.31 9.60
N ARG A 219 -14.86 26.12 9.76
CA ARG A 219 -13.84 25.86 10.79
C ARG A 219 -12.54 26.64 10.59
N LYS A 220 -12.13 26.91 9.35
CA LYS A 220 -10.96 27.75 9.05
C LYS A 220 -11.26 29.22 9.28
N ASP A 221 -12.44 29.68 8.91
CA ASP A 221 -12.88 31.06 9.11
C ASP A 221 -12.98 31.36 10.62
N ALA A 222 -13.53 30.44 11.41
CA ALA A 222 -13.50 30.51 12.88
C ALA A 222 -12.06 30.57 13.43
N MET A 223 -11.13 29.75 12.92
CA MET A 223 -9.71 29.78 13.31
C MET A 223 -9.02 31.10 12.89
N LEU A 224 -9.42 31.71 11.78
CA LEU A 224 -8.90 32.99 11.32
C LEU A 224 -9.44 34.15 12.18
N VAL A 225 -10.71 34.12 12.58
CA VAL A 225 -11.30 35.07 13.54
C VAL A 225 -10.62 34.96 14.90
N GLU A 226 -10.39 33.76 15.42
CA GLU A 226 -9.64 33.56 16.67
C GLU A 226 -8.21 34.11 16.58
N LYS A 227 -7.53 33.88 15.45
CA LYS A 227 -6.19 34.43 15.18
C LYS A 227 -6.18 35.94 15.04
N ALA A 228 -7.18 36.54 14.40
CA ALA A 228 -7.32 38.00 14.32
C ALA A 228 -7.48 38.60 15.73
N ALA A 229 -8.42 38.09 16.54
CA ALA A 229 -8.61 38.50 17.93
C ALA A 229 -7.42 38.17 18.85
N ALA A 230 -6.48 37.30 18.42
CA ALA A 230 -5.22 37.05 19.13
C ALA A 230 -4.06 37.94 18.63
N LEU A 231 -4.16 38.52 17.44
CA LEU A 231 -3.26 39.56 16.94
C LEU A 231 -3.65 40.92 17.51
N GLU A 232 -4.94 41.29 17.51
CA GLU A 232 -5.43 42.53 18.10
C GLU A 232 -4.98 42.68 19.57
N ARG A 233 -5.14 41.64 20.39
CA ARG A 233 -4.64 41.61 21.77
C ARG A 233 -3.11 41.73 21.90
N LYS A 234 -2.36 41.32 20.88
CA LYS A 234 -0.90 41.50 20.84
C LYS A 234 -0.51 42.90 20.39
N ASP A 235 -1.26 43.51 19.49
CA ASP A 235 -1.06 44.90 19.10
C ASP A 235 -1.42 45.84 20.28
N GLU A 236 -2.41 45.48 21.10
CA GLU A 236 -2.70 46.11 22.41
C GLU A 236 -1.53 45.92 23.40
N GLU A 237 -1.05 44.69 23.61
CA GLU A 237 0.10 44.38 24.49
C GLU A 237 1.39 45.12 24.05
N LEU A 238 1.66 45.18 22.74
CA LEU A 238 2.78 45.92 22.17
C LEU A 238 2.60 47.44 22.28
N ALA A 239 1.38 47.96 22.19
CA ALA A 239 1.09 49.37 22.43
C ALA A 239 1.30 49.76 23.91
N GLU A 240 0.90 48.90 24.85
CA GLU A 240 1.20 49.09 26.28
C GLU A 240 2.72 49.01 26.54
N GLN A 241 3.41 48.02 25.96
CA GLN A 241 4.87 47.90 26.07
C GLN A 241 5.61 49.12 25.48
N ALA A 242 5.13 49.66 24.36
CA ALA A 242 5.66 50.88 23.75
C ALA A 242 5.40 52.13 24.60
N ALA A 243 4.23 52.23 25.23
CA ALA A 243 3.93 53.29 26.20
C ALA A 243 4.84 53.21 27.44
N LEU A 244 5.05 52.00 27.98
CA LEU A 244 5.98 51.74 29.08
C LEU A 244 7.44 52.00 28.71
N SER A 245 7.87 51.71 27.47
CA SER A 245 9.19 52.14 26.99
C SER A 245 9.26 53.66 26.97
N LYS A 246 8.32 54.34 26.30
CA LYS A 246 8.30 55.81 26.21
C LYS A 246 8.29 56.50 27.58
N GLN A 247 7.62 55.92 28.57
CA GLN A 247 7.67 56.39 29.96
C GLN A 247 9.07 56.18 30.59
N ARG A 248 9.70 55.02 30.38
CA ARG A 248 11.07 54.74 30.80
C ARG A 248 12.08 55.65 30.12
N ASP A 249 11.90 55.93 28.84
CA ASP A 249 12.78 56.76 28.03
C ASP A 249 12.71 58.23 28.50
N ALA A 250 11.51 58.77 28.76
CA ALA A 250 11.33 60.07 29.40
C ALA A 250 11.86 60.13 30.85
N MET A 251 11.83 59.00 31.58
CA MET A 251 12.47 58.89 32.90
C MET A 251 14.00 58.82 32.78
N LEU A 252 14.54 58.21 31.71
CA LEU A 252 15.96 58.22 31.38
C LEU A 252 16.42 59.64 31.02
N GLU A 253 15.71 60.39 30.18
CA GLU A 253 16.03 61.81 29.90
C GLU A 253 16.08 62.62 31.20
N LYS A 254 15.11 62.42 32.11
CA LYS A 254 15.12 63.07 33.43
C LYS A 254 16.30 62.64 34.31
N HIS A 255 16.81 61.42 34.15
CA HIS A 255 18.03 60.95 34.83
C HIS A 255 19.30 61.49 34.15
N VAL A 256 19.31 61.64 32.82
CA VAL A 256 20.42 62.24 32.04
C VAL A 256 20.58 63.71 32.40
N LEU A 257 19.51 64.51 32.37
CA LEU A 257 19.52 65.91 32.82
C LEU A 257 20.05 66.06 34.26
N LYS A 258 19.77 65.07 35.12
CA LYS A 258 20.25 65.01 36.51
C LYS A 258 21.66 64.45 36.68
N LEU A 259 22.22 63.82 35.65
CA LEU A 259 23.62 63.45 35.55
C LEU A 259 24.43 64.58 34.92
N GLU A 260 23.85 65.36 34.00
CA GLU A 260 24.41 66.61 33.47
C GLU A 260 24.54 67.65 34.60
N GLU A 261 23.47 67.91 35.37
CA GLU A 261 23.49 68.73 36.61
C GLU A 261 24.65 68.33 37.55
N LYS A 262 24.89 67.02 37.71
CA LYS A 262 25.99 66.48 38.52
C LYS A 262 27.35 66.49 37.85
N THR A 263 27.40 66.50 36.52
CA THR A 263 28.66 66.65 35.76
C THR A 263 29.13 68.09 35.86
N ASP A 264 28.22 69.06 35.82
CA ASP A 264 28.49 70.46 36.10
C ASP A 264 28.96 70.66 37.55
N GLU A 265 28.34 70.00 38.55
CA GLU A 265 28.84 69.98 39.93
C GLU A 265 30.28 69.44 40.00
N VAL A 266 30.56 68.32 39.32
CA VAL A 266 31.89 67.68 39.31
C VAL A 266 32.93 68.52 38.56
N GLU A 267 32.58 69.18 37.47
CA GLU A 267 33.48 70.06 36.74
C GLU A 267 33.78 71.34 37.53
N ASN A 268 32.79 71.87 38.26
CA ASN A 268 33.00 72.92 39.25
C ASN A 268 33.96 72.46 40.38
N TRP A 269 33.74 71.29 40.98
CA TRP A 269 34.68 70.72 41.97
C TRP A 269 36.08 70.47 41.39
N ASN A 270 36.19 70.04 40.13
CA ASN A 270 37.47 69.89 39.43
C ASN A 270 38.17 71.24 39.19
N SER A 271 37.41 72.33 38.99
CA SER A 271 37.97 73.68 38.90
C SER A 271 38.55 74.16 40.25
N VAL A 272 37.91 73.80 41.37
CA VAL A 272 38.45 74.03 42.73
C VAL A 272 39.71 73.18 42.95
N LEU A 273 39.66 71.89 42.65
CA LEU A 273 40.79 70.97 42.82
C LEU A 273 42.00 71.36 41.94
N LYS A 274 41.75 71.92 40.74
CA LYS A 274 42.79 72.53 39.91
C LYS A 274 43.41 73.76 40.58
N LYS A 275 42.61 74.64 41.19
CA LYS A 275 43.11 75.79 41.95
C LYS A 275 43.96 75.34 43.15
N ASP A 276 43.52 74.33 43.89
CA ASP A 276 44.28 73.76 45.01
C ASP A 276 45.59 73.10 44.52
N SER A 277 45.59 72.52 43.31
CA SER A 277 46.81 72.03 42.65
C SER A 277 47.76 73.15 42.21
N GLU A 278 47.25 74.33 41.85
CA GLU A 278 48.06 75.52 41.55
C GLU A 278 48.64 76.13 42.85
N GLU A 279 47.89 76.13 43.96
CA GLU A 279 48.41 76.49 45.29
C GLU A 279 49.49 75.49 45.78
N MET A 280 49.29 74.17 45.64
CA MET A 280 50.34 73.18 45.92
C MET A 280 51.56 73.30 44.99
N GLY A 281 51.37 73.73 43.74
CA GLY A 281 52.45 74.06 42.82
C GLY A 281 53.38 75.16 43.34
N SER A 282 52.82 76.16 44.05
CA SER A 282 53.62 77.20 44.70
C SER A 282 54.48 76.67 45.86
N GLY A 283 53.91 75.80 46.72
CA GLY A 283 54.66 75.15 47.80
C GLY A 283 55.79 74.23 47.30
N PHE A 284 55.60 73.60 46.12
CA PHE A 284 56.64 72.77 45.50
C PHE A 284 57.81 73.61 44.97
N ALA A 285 57.57 74.84 44.52
CA ALA A 285 58.63 75.79 44.16
C ALA A 285 59.46 76.23 45.38
N GLU A 286 58.82 76.32 46.55
CA GLU A 286 59.49 76.68 47.81
C GLU A 286 60.35 75.52 48.36
N LEU A 287 59.87 74.27 48.23
CA LEU A 287 60.68 73.06 48.48
C LEU A 287 61.86 72.89 47.51
N LYS A 288 61.70 73.28 46.24
CA LYS A 288 62.81 73.29 45.27
C LYS A 288 63.93 74.22 45.72
N LYS A 289 63.60 75.40 46.24
CA LYS A 289 64.56 76.39 46.75
C LYS A 289 65.36 75.86 47.95
N LEU A 290 64.73 75.09 48.84
CA LEU A 290 65.40 74.35 49.92
C LEU A 290 66.30 73.21 49.42
N THR A 291 65.97 72.62 48.27
CA THR A 291 66.79 71.57 47.63
C THR A 291 68.08 72.16 47.06
N GLU A 292 68.00 73.36 46.46
CA GLU A 292 69.16 74.11 45.93
C GLU A 292 70.14 74.56 47.04
N GLU A 293 69.67 74.81 48.28
CA GLU A 293 70.57 75.01 49.44
C GLU A 293 71.24 73.71 49.93
N LEU A 294 70.56 72.56 49.81
CA LEU A 294 71.11 71.26 50.21
C LEU A 294 72.19 70.77 49.22
N GLU A 295 71.98 71.00 47.93
CA GLU A 295 72.92 70.66 46.86
C GLU A 295 74.26 71.41 47.03
N LYS A 296 74.19 72.70 47.39
CA LYS A 296 75.36 73.53 47.72
C LYS A 296 76.21 73.01 48.90
N HIS A 297 75.60 72.35 49.88
CA HIS A 297 76.34 71.78 51.03
C HIS A 297 76.92 70.39 50.73
N SER A 298 76.42 69.71 49.69
CA SER A 298 77.01 68.48 49.15
C SER A 298 78.41 68.74 48.56
N GLU A 299 78.59 69.84 47.83
CA GLU A 299 79.84 70.20 47.17
C GLU A 299 81.00 70.43 48.16
N GLU A 300 80.75 70.95 49.36
CA GLU A 300 81.79 71.13 50.39
C GLU A 300 82.34 69.79 50.91
N MET A 301 81.49 68.76 51.09
CA MET A 301 81.95 67.44 51.53
C MET A 301 82.76 66.71 50.44
N GLY A 302 82.40 66.87 49.17
CA GLY A 302 83.13 66.27 48.04
C GLY A 302 84.62 66.66 47.98
N THR A 303 85.00 67.81 48.53
CA THR A 303 86.42 68.25 48.59
C THR A 303 87.29 67.42 49.54
N ARG A 304 86.70 66.61 50.44
CA ARG A 304 87.42 65.86 51.47
C ARG A 304 87.76 64.42 51.02
N ASP A 305 86.93 63.79 50.20
CA ASP A 305 87.19 62.42 49.68
C ASP A 305 88.32 62.39 48.64
N VAL A 306 88.41 63.39 47.76
CA VAL A 306 89.53 63.55 46.79
C VAL A 306 90.88 63.66 47.51
N LYS A 307 90.90 64.03 48.79
CA LYS A 307 92.09 64.09 49.64
C LYS A 307 92.46 62.72 50.24
N LEU A 308 91.49 61.82 50.40
CA LEU A 308 91.70 60.42 50.83
C LEU A 308 92.15 59.55 49.66
N GLU A 309 91.60 59.71 48.45
CA GLU A 309 92.10 59.01 47.25
C GLU A 309 93.60 59.27 46.99
N ARG A 310 94.05 60.53 47.16
CA ARG A 310 95.48 60.88 47.03
C ARG A 310 96.38 60.25 48.09
N LEU A 311 95.83 59.72 49.18
CA LEU A 311 96.56 58.92 50.17
C LEU A 311 96.50 57.42 49.82
N ALA A 312 95.38 56.92 49.31
CA ALA A 312 95.26 55.56 48.79
C ALA A 312 96.25 55.30 47.65
N ALA A 313 96.31 56.18 46.64
CA ALA A 313 97.24 56.07 45.51
C ALA A 313 98.72 56.08 45.94
N LYS A 314 99.07 56.82 47.01
CA LYS A 314 100.43 56.83 47.59
C LYS A 314 100.76 55.55 48.36
N LEU A 315 99.77 54.88 48.94
CA LEU A 315 99.94 53.56 49.56
C LEU A 315 100.06 52.47 48.49
N GLU A 316 99.28 52.55 47.41
CA GLU A 316 99.36 51.61 46.28
C GLU A 316 100.72 51.66 45.55
N GLN A 317 101.32 52.86 45.44
CA GLN A 317 102.69 53.01 44.94
C GLN A 317 103.72 52.36 45.87
N ARG A 318 103.47 52.30 47.18
CA ARG A 318 104.34 51.61 48.16
C ARG A 318 104.19 50.10 48.13
N THR A 319 102.98 49.55 47.99
CA THR A 319 102.80 48.09 47.88
C THR A 319 103.45 47.54 46.60
N LYS A 320 103.40 48.26 45.47
CA LYS A 320 104.04 47.82 44.22
C LYS A 320 105.57 47.76 44.28
N GLU A 321 106.24 48.61 45.08
CA GLU A 321 107.69 48.47 45.32
C GLU A 321 108.00 47.40 46.40
N LEU A 322 107.10 47.17 47.36
CA LEU A 322 107.27 46.13 48.37
C LEU A 322 107.11 44.71 47.80
N ASP A 323 106.23 44.51 46.82
CA ASP A 323 106.05 43.23 46.11
C ASP A 323 107.26 42.88 45.21
N LYS A 324 107.94 43.92 44.70
CA LYS A 324 109.23 43.83 44.00
C LYS A 324 110.40 43.45 44.93
N GLN A 325 110.33 43.79 46.22
CA GLN A 325 111.23 43.24 47.25
C GLN A 325 110.86 41.79 47.58
N HIS A 326 109.55 41.50 47.73
CA HIS A 326 109.03 40.17 48.05
C HIS A 326 109.50 39.10 47.04
N SER A 327 109.43 39.42 45.74
CA SER A 327 109.83 38.55 44.63
C SER A 327 111.36 38.34 44.46
N GLN A 328 112.20 39.14 45.12
CA GLN A 328 113.62 38.83 45.31
C GLN A 328 113.86 37.97 46.55
N PHE A 329 113.30 38.34 47.70
CA PHE A 329 113.51 37.63 48.98
C PHE A 329 113.01 36.18 48.95
N HIS A 330 111.84 35.93 48.35
CA HIS A 330 111.27 34.59 48.18
C HIS A 330 112.22 33.61 47.47
N ARG A 331 112.96 34.11 46.47
CA ARG A 331 113.94 33.34 45.69
C ARG A 331 115.17 32.94 46.50
N HIS A 332 115.53 33.72 47.53
CA HIS A 332 116.64 33.40 48.42
C HIS A 332 116.23 32.38 49.49
N PHE A 333 115.02 32.53 50.05
CA PHE A 333 114.55 31.69 51.17
C PHE A 333 114.14 30.26 50.76
N GLN A 334 113.73 30.03 49.50
CA GLN A 334 113.49 28.65 48.99
C GLN A 334 114.72 27.74 49.13
N ASN A 335 115.94 28.27 48.96
CA ASN A 335 117.17 27.50 49.17
C ASN A 335 117.38 27.14 50.66
N MET A 336 116.95 27.98 51.59
CA MET A 336 117.02 27.71 53.03
C MET A 336 116.04 26.60 53.46
N TYR A 337 114.86 26.56 52.83
CA TYR A 337 113.80 25.56 53.08
C TYR A 337 114.30 24.12 52.85
N LEU A 338 115.13 23.90 51.82
CA LEU A 338 115.77 22.61 51.51
C LEU A 338 116.79 22.14 52.56
N SER A 339 117.32 23.05 53.39
CA SER A 339 118.27 22.71 54.46
C SER A 339 117.56 22.37 55.77
N ALA A 340 116.64 23.23 56.22
CA ALA A 340 115.93 23.05 57.49
C ALA A 340 115.11 21.73 57.56
N GLY A 341 114.61 21.26 56.42
CA GLY A 341 113.92 19.95 56.32
C GLY A 341 114.76 18.75 56.77
N LYS A 342 116.09 18.84 56.76
CA LYS A 342 116.98 17.79 57.30
C LYS A 342 117.07 17.83 58.83
N GLN A 343 117.08 19.02 59.44
CA GLN A 343 117.08 19.16 60.90
C GLN A 343 115.75 18.73 61.53
N LYS A 344 114.61 18.95 60.85
CA LYS A 344 113.29 18.53 61.35
C LYS A 344 113.18 17.01 61.57
N LYS A 345 113.88 16.18 60.78
CA LYS A 345 113.98 14.72 60.97
C LYS A 345 114.93 14.28 62.09
N MET A 346 115.70 15.21 62.66
CA MET A 346 116.65 14.94 63.74
C MET A 346 116.04 15.24 65.11
N VAL A 347 115.19 16.28 65.20
CA VAL A 347 114.43 16.64 66.41
C VAL A 347 113.46 15.52 66.82
N THR A 348 112.74 14.91 65.88
CA THR A 348 111.77 13.84 66.18
C THR A 348 112.42 12.58 66.78
N LYS A 349 113.69 12.29 66.44
CA LYS A 349 114.47 11.24 67.12
C LYS A 349 114.98 11.64 68.50
N LEU A 350 115.08 12.94 68.76
CA LEU A 350 115.44 13.48 70.08
C LEU A 350 114.24 13.43 71.04
N GLU A 351 113.01 13.57 70.52
CA GLU A 351 111.77 13.40 71.28
C GLU A 351 111.62 11.94 71.79
N GLU A 352 111.84 10.93 70.92
CA GLU A 352 111.93 9.51 71.33
C GLU A 352 113.01 9.26 72.41
N HIS A 353 114.16 9.91 72.29
CA HIS A 353 115.25 9.80 73.27
C HIS A 353 114.93 10.53 74.59
N CYS A 354 114.13 11.60 74.57
CA CYS A 354 113.64 12.28 75.77
C CYS A 354 112.66 11.40 76.55
N GLU A 355 111.77 10.64 75.92
CA GLU A 355 110.93 9.67 76.63
C GLU A 355 111.74 8.55 77.32
N TRP A 356 112.89 8.19 76.76
CA TRP A 356 113.84 7.28 77.41
C TRP A 356 114.53 7.94 78.61
N MET A 357 114.94 9.22 78.49
CA MET A 357 115.49 9.98 79.61
C MET A 357 114.47 10.19 80.74
N VAL A 358 113.18 10.40 80.44
CA VAL A 358 112.09 10.45 81.44
C VAL A 358 112.06 9.15 82.24
N ARG A 359 112.05 7.98 81.57
CA ARG A 359 112.13 6.66 82.22
C ARG A 359 113.41 6.47 83.05
N ARG A 360 114.54 7.06 82.65
CA ARG A 360 115.79 7.04 83.43
C ARG A 360 115.73 7.99 84.65
N ASN A 361 115.04 9.12 84.55
CA ASN A 361 114.92 10.07 85.65
C ASN A 361 113.95 9.58 86.74
N VAL A 362 112.89 8.85 86.38
CA VAL A 362 112.03 8.11 87.33
C VAL A 362 112.81 7.11 88.19
N ASN A 363 113.92 6.55 87.67
CA ASN A 363 114.83 5.72 88.47
C ASN A 363 115.74 6.55 89.41
N LEU A 364 116.02 7.82 89.11
CA LEU A 364 116.70 8.75 90.01
C LEU A 364 115.75 9.29 91.09
N GLU A 365 114.47 9.47 90.80
CA GLU A 365 113.45 9.75 91.82
C GLU A 365 113.46 8.69 92.92
N ALA A 366 113.50 7.39 92.57
CA ALA A 366 113.60 6.30 93.54
C ALA A 366 114.83 6.36 94.47
N ALA A 367 115.90 7.06 94.07
CA ALA A 367 117.07 7.31 94.90
C ALA A 367 116.95 8.60 95.73
N ALA A 368 116.56 9.73 95.12
CA ALA A 368 116.36 11.01 95.80
C ALA A 368 115.25 10.93 96.88
N VAL A 369 114.20 10.14 96.62
CA VAL A 369 113.11 9.83 97.55
C VAL A 369 113.58 9.00 98.76
N LYS A 370 114.81 8.46 98.80
CA LYS A 370 115.43 7.93 100.05
C LYS A 370 116.14 9.02 100.86
N VAL A 371 116.59 10.10 100.23
CA VAL A 371 117.34 11.20 100.88
C VAL A 371 116.39 12.23 101.48
N VAL A 372 115.46 12.80 100.70
CA VAL A 372 114.51 13.80 101.23
C VAL A 372 113.55 13.18 102.25
N ARG A 373 113.28 11.88 102.16
CA ARG A 373 112.58 11.07 103.19
C ARG A 373 113.32 11.00 104.54
N ARG A 374 114.58 11.43 104.63
CA ARG A 374 115.27 11.72 105.91
C ARG A 374 115.02 13.16 106.38
N ASN A 375 115.09 14.17 105.52
CA ASN A 375 114.84 15.57 105.91
C ASN A 375 113.38 15.79 106.34
N VAL A 376 112.41 15.22 105.62
CA VAL A 376 111.00 15.23 106.03
C VAL A 376 110.80 14.52 107.38
N LYS A 377 111.61 13.51 107.72
CA LYS A 377 111.60 12.89 109.06
C LYS A 377 112.21 13.78 110.15
N LEU A 378 113.10 14.71 109.81
CA LEU A 378 113.73 15.65 110.76
C LEU A 378 112.83 16.85 111.02
N GLU A 379 112.26 17.49 109.99
CA GLU A 379 111.31 18.59 110.23
C GLU A 379 109.97 18.10 110.78
N ALA A 380 109.47 16.93 110.35
CA ALA A 380 108.32 16.32 111.02
C ALA A 380 108.64 15.85 112.45
N ALA A 381 109.91 15.74 112.87
CA ALA A 381 110.28 15.58 114.27
C ALA A 381 110.21 16.93 115.03
N ALA A 382 110.73 18.01 114.46
CA ALA A 382 110.61 19.36 115.04
C ALA A 382 109.14 19.78 115.22
N VAL A 383 108.31 19.61 114.19
CA VAL A 383 106.86 19.88 114.26
C VAL A 383 106.16 18.93 115.24
N LYS A 384 106.56 17.65 115.32
CA LYS A 384 106.01 16.73 116.34
C LYS A 384 106.45 17.04 117.77
N VAL A 385 107.59 17.67 118.01
CA VAL A 385 107.94 18.18 119.35
C VAL A 385 106.99 19.32 119.72
N GLY A 386 106.79 20.29 118.83
CA GLY A 386 105.83 21.38 119.03
C GLY A 386 104.37 20.91 119.23
N HIS A 387 103.90 19.94 118.44
CA HIS A 387 102.54 19.42 118.57
C HIS A 387 102.36 18.40 119.71
N LYS A 388 103.38 17.62 120.10
CA LYS A 388 103.29 16.77 121.31
C LYS A 388 103.15 17.61 122.58
N ALA A 389 103.74 18.81 122.62
CA ALA A 389 103.52 19.76 123.71
C ALA A 389 102.07 20.27 123.81
N LYS A 390 101.25 20.13 122.75
CA LYS A 390 99.81 20.41 122.77
C LYS A 390 98.96 19.16 123.01
N GLU A 391 99.29 18.05 122.35
CA GLU A 391 98.47 16.83 122.38
C GLU A 391 98.65 16.00 123.66
N SER A 392 99.79 16.12 124.35
CA SER A 392 100.07 15.33 125.57
C SER A 392 99.23 15.75 126.79
N GLU A 393 98.57 16.92 126.76
CA GLU A 393 97.53 17.27 127.72
C GLU A 393 96.13 16.84 127.24
N LYS A 394 95.88 16.75 125.93
CA LYS A 394 94.58 16.28 125.39
C LYS A 394 94.39 14.77 125.55
N GLN A 395 95.39 13.93 125.32
CA GLN A 395 95.25 12.48 125.52
C GLN A 395 95.11 12.04 127.00
N LYS A 396 95.10 13.01 127.92
CA LYS A 396 94.70 12.88 129.33
C LYS A 396 93.16 12.76 129.50
N SER A 397 92.35 13.09 128.49
CA SER A 397 90.87 13.09 128.59
C SER A 397 90.16 11.92 127.90
N GLU A 398 90.64 11.44 126.76
CA GLU A 398 89.86 10.54 125.85
C GLU A 398 90.10 9.03 126.07
N LEU A 399 91.03 8.64 126.95
CA LEU A 399 91.40 7.22 127.19
C LEU A 399 90.35 6.46 128.04
N LYS A 400 89.06 6.76 127.85
CA LYS A 400 87.94 6.21 128.63
C LYS A 400 86.62 6.02 127.85
N GLU A 401 86.50 6.56 126.64
CA GLU A 401 85.25 6.56 125.86
C GLU A 401 85.12 5.38 124.87
N ARG A 402 86.22 4.66 124.58
CA ARG A 402 86.20 3.52 123.65
C ARG A 402 85.70 2.23 124.33
N HIS A 403 84.47 2.25 124.86
CA HIS A 403 83.93 1.23 125.76
C HIS A 403 82.66 0.50 125.21
N GLU A 404 82.01 0.97 124.13
CA GLU A 404 80.70 0.45 123.65
C GLU A 404 80.63 -0.21 122.23
N GLU A 405 80.35 0.54 121.15
CA GLU A 405 79.23 0.19 120.23
C GLU A 405 79.38 -0.96 119.20
N MET A 406 80.54 -1.12 118.58
CA MET A 406 80.63 -1.56 117.17
C MET A 406 80.44 -3.07 116.94
N GLY A 407 79.19 -3.53 116.79
CA GLY A 407 78.89 -4.96 116.55
C GLY A 407 77.60 -5.34 115.78
N GLN A 408 76.97 -4.45 114.98
CA GLN A 408 75.53 -4.58 114.66
C GLN A 408 75.10 -5.20 113.29
N GLN A 409 75.21 -4.54 112.13
CA GLN A 409 74.61 -5.03 110.85
C GLN A 409 75.42 -4.57 109.62
N ALA A 410 75.70 -5.34 108.55
CA ALA A 410 75.52 -6.79 108.26
C ALA A 410 74.12 -7.34 107.87
N LYS A 411 73.41 -6.75 106.90
CA LYS A 411 72.18 -7.29 106.25
C LYS A 411 72.03 -6.85 104.76
N GLU A 412 70.98 -7.32 104.08
CA GLU A 412 70.23 -6.68 102.95
C GLU A 412 70.51 -6.98 101.45
N SER A 413 71.27 -8.01 101.05
CA SER A 413 71.88 -8.04 99.68
C SER A 413 71.20 -8.83 98.52
N GLU A 414 69.98 -9.40 98.62
CA GLU A 414 69.65 -10.65 97.86
C GLU A 414 68.62 -10.62 96.68
N LYS A 415 68.14 -9.47 96.18
CA LYS A 415 66.74 -9.41 95.66
C LYS A 415 66.36 -9.62 94.16
N GLN A 416 67.13 -9.23 93.13
CA GLN A 416 66.56 -8.96 91.77
C GLN A 416 67.31 -9.64 90.60
N LYS A 417 66.64 -10.39 89.68
CA LYS A 417 67.41 -11.17 88.67
C LYS A 417 66.81 -11.59 87.30
N SER A 418 65.56 -12.03 87.16
CA SER A 418 65.30 -13.28 86.39
C SER A 418 64.43 -13.21 85.13
N GLU A 419 63.67 -12.13 84.90
CA GLU A 419 62.40 -12.22 84.15
C GLU A 419 62.40 -11.55 82.75
N LEU A 420 62.82 -12.23 81.67
CA LEU A 420 62.81 -11.67 80.29
C LEU A 420 62.86 -12.73 79.14
N LYS A 421 61.72 -13.26 78.64
CA LYS A 421 61.71 -14.32 77.58
C LYS A 421 60.37 -14.47 76.82
N GLU A 422 60.42 -14.52 75.47
CA GLU A 422 59.37 -14.74 74.40
C GLU A 422 59.12 -13.45 73.54
N HIS A 423 59.22 -13.33 72.20
CA HIS A 423 59.19 -14.10 70.90
C HIS A 423 57.89 -13.90 70.04
N HIS A 424 57.79 -13.57 68.72
CA HIS A 424 58.69 -13.40 67.50
C HIS A 424 58.85 -14.65 66.57
N GLU A 425 58.52 -14.71 65.25
CA GLU A 425 57.76 -13.84 64.27
C GLU A 425 57.40 -14.60 62.92
N GLU A 426 57.05 -13.92 61.78
CA GLU A 426 56.23 -14.44 60.62
C GLU A 426 56.77 -14.19 59.14
N MET A 427 56.17 -14.76 58.05
CA MET A 427 56.61 -14.67 56.59
C MET A 427 55.57 -15.11 55.48
N GLU A 428 55.85 -15.00 54.13
CA GLU A 428 54.87 -14.79 52.98
C GLU A 428 54.75 -15.80 51.73
N GLN A 429 54.45 -15.35 50.46
CA GLN A 429 53.57 -15.98 49.39
C GLN A 429 54.11 -16.18 47.89
N THR A 430 53.34 -16.82 46.94
CA THR A 430 53.55 -17.01 45.43
C THR A 430 52.26 -17.32 44.54
N GLU A 431 52.35 -17.63 43.21
CA GLU A 431 51.30 -17.62 42.10
C GLU A 431 51.24 -18.90 41.15
N ALA A 432 50.63 -18.99 39.93
CA ALA A 432 49.22 -18.87 39.35
C ALA A 432 49.16 -19.21 37.78
N VAL A 433 48.03 -19.68 37.14
CA VAL A 433 47.75 -19.71 35.62
C VAL A 433 46.35 -20.28 35.12
N VAL A 434 45.59 -19.49 34.30
CA VAL A 434 44.65 -19.74 33.12
C VAL A 434 43.34 -20.63 33.10
N VAL A 435 42.18 -19.97 32.80
CA VAL A 435 40.87 -20.36 32.11
C VAL A 435 39.72 -21.10 32.87
N GLU A 436 38.47 -20.88 32.38
CA GLU A 436 37.19 -20.81 33.11
C GLU A 436 36.17 -21.96 32.85
N THR A 437 35.34 -22.29 33.86
CA THR A 437 33.85 -22.44 33.76
C THR A 437 33.18 -22.45 35.15
N GLU A 438 32.33 -21.45 35.40
CA GLU A 438 31.13 -21.34 36.27
C GLU A 438 31.08 -21.83 37.76
N GLU A 439 30.68 -20.86 38.61
CA GLU A 439 29.92 -20.87 39.88
C GLU A 439 30.39 -21.50 41.21
N SER A 440 30.21 -20.68 42.27
CA SER A 440 30.13 -20.95 43.72
C SER A 440 31.40 -21.21 44.56
N GLY A 441 31.44 -20.62 45.76
CA GLY A 441 32.19 -21.17 46.91
C GLY A 441 33.58 -20.59 47.28
N GLU A 442 33.59 -19.51 48.05
CA GLU A 442 34.42 -19.30 49.27
C GLU A 442 35.90 -19.79 49.34
N SER A 443 36.81 -18.84 49.08
CA SER A 443 38.04 -18.53 49.86
C SER A 443 39.20 -19.54 50.07
N PHE A 444 40.26 -19.32 49.27
CA PHE A 444 41.72 -19.30 49.60
C PHE A 444 42.55 -20.60 49.87
N PRO A 445 43.88 -20.62 49.56
CA PRO A 445 44.63 -21.87 49.27
C PRO A 445 46.03 -22.01 49.94
N ASN A 446 46.78 -23.10 49.66
CA ASN A 446 48.22 -23.01 49.29
C ASN A 446 48.76 -24.28 48.57
N GLN A 447 50.00 -24.22 48.04
CA GLN A 447 50.64 -25.19 47.14
C GLN A 447 51.65 -26.14 47.83
N SER A 448 51.89 -27.32 47.23
CA SER A 448 53.23 -27.75 46.77
C SER A 448 53.13 -29.04 45.93
N ASN A 449 54.03 -29.20 44.96
CA ASN A 449 54.05 -30.30 43.97
C ASN A 449 55.48 -30.90 43.86
N THR A 450 55.68 -31.84 42.94
CA THR A 450 56.81 -32.77 42.77
C THR A 450 56.74 -33.92 43.78
N GLY A 451 56.71 -35.21 43.40
CA GLY A 451 56.94 -35.84 42.09
C GLY A 451 58.17 -36.76 42.21
N PHE A 452 57.99 -38.08 42.32
CA PHE A 452 57.87 -39.06 41.21
C PHE A 452 59.08 -39.07 40.24
N PRO A 453 59.49 -40.24 39.68
CA PRO A 453 58.80 -41.54 39.73
C PRO A 453 59.66 -42.76 40.17
N MET A 454 58.95 -43.84 40.52
CA MET A 454 59.27 -45.25 40.28
C MET A 454 60.70 -45.78 40.51
N ALA A 455 60.87 -46.47 41.63
CA ALA A 455 61.15 -47.92 41.63
C ALA A 455 60.33 -48.59 42.76
#